data_AF-A0A150A926-F1
#
_entry.id   AF-A0A150A926-F1
#
_cell.length_a   1.000
_cell.length_b   1.000
_cell.length_c   1.000
_cell.angle_alpha   90.00
_cell.angle_beta   90.00
_cell.angle_gamma   90.00
#
_symmetry.space_group_name_H-M   'P 1'
#
loop_
_entity.id
_entity.type
_entity.pdbx_description
1 polymer ?
#
loop_
_entity_poly.entity_id
_entity_poly.type
_entity_poly.pdbx_seq_one_letter_code
_entity_poly.pdbx_strand_id
1 'polypeptide(L)'
;MNSREYRKWRQRRRAASIGANRKHNHPDAEAERLIEFASKWAPFGGATEEELLVHFGMTLHRFIERLWQVIPESNCVENEILVLASAYPHPRRVGGPVG
;
A
#
# COMPACT_ATOMS: atom_id res chain seq x y z
N MET A 1 -22.29 -19.11 10.45
CA MET A 1 -21.14 -18.40 9.83
C MET A 1 -20.35 -17.72 10.95
N ASN A 2 -19.13 -18.19 11.27
CA ASN A 2 -18.39 -17.74 12.46
C ASN A 2 -17.43 -16.59 12.11
N SER A 3 -17.53 -15.45 12.80
CA SER A 3 -16.79 -14.20 12.50
C SER A 3 -15.26 -14.37 12.53
N ARG A 4 -14.75 -15.37 13.26
CA ARG A 4 -13.33 -15.74 13.33
C ARG A 4 -12.81 -16.39 12.03
N GLU A 5 -13.63 -17.16 11.34
CA GLU A 5 -13.28 -17.80 10.07
C GLU A 5 -13.21 -16.78 8.93
N TYR A 6 -14.10 -15.78 8.95
CA TYR A 6 -14.08 -14.67 7.99
C TYR A 6 -12.80 -13.82 8.10
N ARG A 7 -12.28 -13.64 9.32
CA ARG A 7 -11.02 -12.91 9.57
C ARG A 7 -9.80 -13.65 9.00
N LYS A 8 -9.76 -14.98 9.14
CA LYS A 8 -8.69 -15.83 8.60
C LYS A 8 -8.72 -15.91 7.08
N TRP A 9 -9.91 -15.95 6.47
CA TRP A 9 -10.05 -15.96 5.01
C TRP A 9 -9.57 -14.65 4.37
N ARG A 10 -9.84 -13.50 5.01
CA ARG A 10 -9.31 -12.19 4.60
C ARG A 10 -7.78 -12.14 4.67
N GLN A 11 -7.16 -12.71 5.71
CA GLN A 11 -5.70 -12.75 5.86
C GLN A 11 -5.02 -13.65 4.81
N ARG A 12 -5.60 -14.81 4.48
CA ARG A 12 -5.05 -15.70 3.43
C ARG A 12 -5.07 -15.04 2.05
N ARG A 13 -6.11 -14.29 1.72
CA ARG A 13 -6.16 -13.50 0.47
C ARG A 13 -5.09 -12.40 0.42
N ARG A 14 -4.72 -11.79 1.56
CA ARG A 14 -3.62 -10.79 1.60
C ARG A 14 -2.28 -11.42 1.23
N ALA A 15 -1.93 -12.56 1.80
CA ALA A 15 -0.68 -13.26 1.48
C ALA A 15 -0.63 -13.75 0.00
N ALA A 16 -1.75 -14.27 -0.52
CA ALA A 16 -1.83 -14.71 -1.92
C ALA A 16 -1.83 -13.53 -2.93
N SER A 17 -2.32 -12.35 -2.55
CA SER A 17 -2.37 -11.18 -3.42
C SER A 17 -1.02 -10.46 -3.53
N ILE A 18 -0.16 -10.55 -2.51
CA ILE A 18 1.23 -10.08 -2.57
C ILE A 18 2.00 -10.84 -3.67
N GLY A 19 1.71 -12.13 -3.88
CA GLY A 19 2.31 -12.94 -4.93
C GLY A 19 1.71 -12.72 -6.33
N ALA A 20 0.39 -12.50 -6.44
CA ALA A 20 -0.31 -12.46 -7.72
C ALA A 20 0.01 -11.24 -8.60
N ASN A 21 0.47 -10.12 -8.01
CA ASN A 21 0.83 -8.90 -8.75
C ASN A 21 2.35 -8.75 -9.01
N ARG A 22 3.16 -9.81 -8.76
CA ARG A 22 4.61 -9.83 -9.10
C ARG A 22 4.89 -9.97 -10.60
N LYS A 23 3.86 -10.07 -11.44
CA LYS A 23 3.99 -10.33 -12.89
C LYS A 23 3.90 -9.08 -13.78
N HIS A 24 3.83 -7.86 -13.23
CA HIS A 24 3.93 -6.65 -14.05
C HIS A 24 5.41 -6.28 -14.28
N ASN A 25 5.74 -6.09 -15.56
CA ASN A 25 7.04 -6.22 -16.21
C ASN A 25 8.17 -5.24 -15.79
N HIS A 26 8.04 -4.48 -14.70
CA HIS A 26 9.14 -3.69 -14.13
C HIS A 26 8.78 -3.27 -12.69
N PRO A 27 9.39 -3.88 -11.66
CA PRO A 27 9.13 -3.49 -10.27
C PRO A 27 9.44 -2.02 -10.03
N ASP A 28 10.49 -1.48 -10.64
CA ASP A 28 10.83 -0.04 -10.60
C ASP A 28 9.74 0.85 -11.22
N ALA A 29 9.24 0.55 -12.42
CA ALA A 29 8.24 1.41 -13.06
C ALA A 29 6.86 1.38 -12.36
N GLU A 30 6.49 0.28 -11.69
CA GLU A 30 5.29 0.25 -10.85
C GLU A 30 5.53 1.03 -9.55
N ALA A 31 6.69 0.85 -8.91
CA ALA A 31 7.09 1.56 -7.70
C ALA A 31 7.13 3.08 -7.90
N GLU A 32 7.79 3.54 -8.96
CA GLU A 32 7.86 4.95 -9.35
C GLU A 32 6.47 5.54 -9.55
N ARG A 33 5.57 4.84 -10.26
CA ARG A 33 4.19 5.30 -10.44
C ARG A 33 3.39 5.36 -9.15
N LEU A 34 3.61 4.44 -8.21
CA LEU A 34 2.95 4.48 -6.90
C LEU A 34 3.43 5.69 -6.08
N ILE A 35 4.74 5.92 -6.06
CA ILE A 35 5.36 7.02 -5.31
C ILE A 35 4.96 8.36 -5.93
N GLU A 36 5.07 8.53 -7.25
CA GLU A 36 4.70 9.76 -7.96
C GLU A 36 3.23 10.11 -7.71
N PHE A 37 2.34 9.11 -7.84
CA PHE A 37 0.91 9.32 -7.61
C PHE A 37 0.63 9.70 -6.16
N ALA A 38 1.25 9.03 -5.20
CA ALA A 38 1.09 9.35 -3.79
C ALA A 38 1.60 10.77 -3.46
N SER A 39 2.76 11.16 -4.01
CA SER A 39 3.34 12.48 -3.82
C SER A 39 2.47 13.59 -4.42
N LYS A 40 1.85 13.34 -5.58
CA LYS A 40 0.90 14.27 -6.21
C LYS A 40 -0.33 14.54 -5.33
N TRP A 41 -0.81 13.50 -4.63
CA TRP A 41 -2.03 13.58 -3.82
C TRP A 41 -1.79 13.90 -2.35
N ALA A 42 -0.56 13.77 -1.85
CA ALA A 42 -0.23 14.01 -0.45
C ALA A 42 -0.62 15.42 0.06
N PRO A 43 -0.45 16.52 -0.70
CA PRO A 43 -0.90 17.85 -0.26
C PRO A 43 -2.40 17.98 -0.04
N PHE A 44 -3.21 17.08 -0.61
CA PHE A 44 -4.66 17.05 -0.49
C PHE A 44 -5.15 16.04 0.56
N GLY A 45 -4.23 15.43 1.32
CA GLY A 45 -4.55 14.39 2.30
C GLY A 45 -4.59 12.98 1.71
N GLY A 46 -4.12 12.80 0.47
CA GLY A 46 -4.11 11.52 -0.24
C GLY A 46 -5.23 11.39 -1.27
N ALA A 47 -5.09 10.37 -2.12
CA ALA A 47 -6.01 10.08 -3.21
C ALA A 47 -7.28 9.37 -2.71
N THR A 48 -8.41 9.56 -3.40
CA THR A 48 -9.66 8.88 -3.05
C THR A 48 -9.65 7.41 -3.47
N GLU A 49 -10.56 6.62 -2.92
CA GLU A 49 -10.68 5.20 -3.31
C GLU A 49 -11.10 5.04 -4.78
N GLU A 50 -11.89 5.97 -5.32
CA GLU A 50 -12.29 5.94 -6.74
C GLU A 50 -11.10 6.16 -7.67
N GLU A 51 -10.24 7.13 -7.35
CA GLU A 51 -9.04 7.43 -8.14
C GLU A 51 -8.07 6.26 -8.13
N LEU A 52 -7.88 5.63 -6.97
CA LEU A 52 -7.05 4.45 -6.84
C LEU A 52 -7.60 3.25 -7.61
N LEU A 53 -8.92 3.09 -7.66
CA LEU A 53 -9.56 2.07 -8.49
C LEU A 53 -9.41 2.35 -9.99
N VAL A 54 -9.57 3.60 -10.43
CA VAL A 54 -9.42 3.98 -11.84
C VAL A 54 -7.96 3.84 -12.32
N HIS A 55 -7.00 4.29 -11.51
CA HIS A 55 -5.59 4.31 -11.92
C HIS A 55 -4.87 2.98 -11.72
N PHE A 56 -5.20 2.25 -10.64
CA PHE A 56 -4.44 1.07 -10.24
C PHE A 56 -5.30 -0.19 -10.04
N GLY A 57 -6.63 -0.09 -10.12
CA GLY A 57 -7.53 -1.21 -9.88
C GLY A 57 -7.42 -1.79 -8.46
N MET A 58 -7.05 -0.97 -7.48
CA MET A 58 -6.88 -1.39 -6.09
C MET A 58 -7.53 -0.46 -5.08
N THR A 59 -7.85 -1.01 -3.91
CA THR A 59 -8.40 -0.24 -2.79
C THR A 59 -7.33 0.58 -2.09
N LEU A 60 -7.74 1.62 -1.37
CA LEU A 60 -6.83 2.48 -0.58
C LEU A 60 -5.94 1.67 0.37
N HIS A 61 -6.52 0.68 1.07
CA HIS A 61 -5.76 -0.18 1.96
C HIS A 61 -4.63 -0.94 1.24
N ARG A 62 -4.92 -1.49 0.04
CA ARG A 62 -3.92 -2.25 -0.74
C ARG A 62 -2.87 -1.32 -1.34
N PHE A 63 -3.27 -0.11 -1.73
CA PHE A 63 -2.36 0.93 -2.18
C PHE A 63 -1.36 1.31 -1.09
N ILE A 64 -1.85 1.60 0.12
CA ILE A 64 -1.00 1.94 1.27
C ILE A 64 -0.03 0.78 1.57
N GLU A 65 -0.51 -0.47 1.60
CA GLU A 65 0.36 -1.65 1.80
C GLU A 65 1.46 -1.74 0.74
N ARG A 66 1.14 -1.50 -0.54
CA ARG A 66 2.10 -1.54 -1.64
C ARG A 66 3.06 -0.36 -1.61
N LEU A 67 2.58 0.85 -1.36
CA LEU A 67 3.38 2.06 -1.25
C LEU A 67 4.49 1.88 -0.20
N TRP A 68 4.14 1.34 0.97
CA TRP A 68 5.10 1.08 2.04
C TRP A 68 6.02 -0.13 1.81
N GLN A 69 5.70 -1.01 0.87
CA GLN A 69 6.60 -2.07 0.42
C GLN A 69 7.65 -1.55 -0.57
N VAL A 70 7.29 -0.59 -1.42
CA VAL A 70 8.19 -0.06 -2.45
C VAL A 70 9.09 1.07 -1.96
N ILE A 71 8.64 1.89 -0.99
CA ILE A 71 9.46 2.99 -0.44
C ILE A 71 10.87 2.55 0.02
N PRO A 72 11.05 1.41 0.73
CA PRO A 72 12.39 0.93 1.11
C PRO A 72 13.21 0.39 -0.07
N GLU A 73 12.55 -0.02 -1.15
CA GLU A 73 13.20 -0.55 -2.36
C GLU A 73 13.57 0.59 -3.34
N SER A 74 12.91 1.75 -3.21
CA SER A 74 13.15 2.97 -3.99
C SER A 74 14.08 3.94 -3.24
N ASN A 75 14.83 4.76 -3.97
CA ASN A 75 15.72 5.78 -3.40
C ASN A 75 14.95 7.03 -2.90
N CYS A 76 13.82 6.84 -2.21
CA CYS A 76 12.99 7.93 -1.70
C CYS A 76 13.71 8.70 -0.59
N VAL A 77 13.68 10.04 -0.64
CA VAL A 77 14.32 10.85 0.40
C VAL A 77 13.45 10.92 1.66
N GLU A 78 14.08 11.07 2.82
CA GLU A 78 13.41 11.07 4.13
C GLU A 78 12.28 12.11 4.24
N ASN A 79 12.43 13.27 3.60
CA ASN A 79 11.40 14.31 3.57
C ASN A 79 10.13 13.86 2.82
N GLU A 80 10.29 13.17 1.68
CA GLU A 80 9.16 12.62 0.91
C GLU A 80 8.43 11.56 1.73
N ILE A 81 9.18 10.70 2.43
CA ILE A 81 8.62 9.66 3.29
C ILE A 81 7.74 10.26 4.39
N LEU A 82 8.15 11.38 5.00
CA LEU A 82 7.35 12.07 6.03
C LEU A 82 6.06 12.67 5.46
N VAL A 83 6.13 13.29 4.28
CA VAL A 83 4.96 13.84 3.60
C VAL A 83 3.99 12.71 3.25
N LEU A 84 4.48 11.61 2.68
CA LEU A 84 3.69 10.42 2.39
C LEU A 84 3.09 9.79 3.65
N ALA A 85 3.83 9.78 4.77
CA ALA A 85 3.33 9.25 6.05
C ALA A 85 2.16 10.03 6.63
N SER A 86 2.09 11.33 6.37
CA SER A 86 0.98 12.17 6.82
C SER A 86 -0.32 11.87 6.07
N ALA A 87 -0.25 11.66 4.75
CA ALA A 87 -1.40 11.38 3.88
C ALA A 87 -1.79 9.89 3.86
N TYR A 88 -0.79 9.01 3.92
CA TYR A 88 -0.93 7.56 3.81
C TYR A 88 -0.32 6.89 5.04
N PRO A 89 -1.04 6.90 6.18
CA PRO A 89 -0.50 6.39 7.43
C PRO A 89 -0.08 4.94 7.28
N HIS A 90 1.14 4.63 7.73
CA HIS A 90 1.67 3.28 7.68
C HIS A 90 0.67 2.33 8.38
N PRO A 91 0.26 1.23 7.72
CA PRO A 91 -0.57 0.25 8.38
C PRO A 91 0.28 -0.30 9.49
N ARG A 92 0.00 0.13 10.74
CA ARG A 92 0.75 -0.35 11.91
C ARG A 92 0.81 -1.85 11.79
N ARG A 93 2.02 -2.42 11.82
CA ARG A 93 2.21 -3.87 11.91
C ARG A 93 1.57 -4.29 13.23
N VAL A 94 0.27 -4.58 13.21
CA VAL A 94 -0.46 -5.20 14.31
C VAL A 94 0.06 -6.63 14.38
N GLY A 95 1.20 -6.79 15.05
CA GLY A 95 1.96 -8.03 15.09
C GLY A 95 3.29 -7.93 15.84
N GLY A 96 3.44 -6.99 16.78
CA GLY A 96 4.50 -7.08 17.79
C GLY A 96 4.00 -7.92 18.96
N PRO A 97 4.72 -8.97 19.41
CA PRO A 97 4.33 -9.73 20.59
C PRO A 97 4.41 -8.81 21.81
N VAL A 98 3.29 -8.70 22.53
CA VAL A 98 3.29 -8.28 23.93
C VAL A 98 3.59 -9.54 24.75
N GLY A 99 4.69 -9.51 25.49
CA GLY A 99 5.03 -10.51 26.51
C GLY A 99 5.91 -11.64 26.02
#